data_AF-A0A962WF71-F1
#
_entry.id   AF-A0A962WF71-F1
#
_cell.length_a   1.000
_cell.length_b   1.000
_cell.length_c   1.000
_cell.angle_alpha   90.00
_cell.angle_beta   90.00
_cell.angle_gamma   90.00
#
_symmetry.space_group_name_H-M   'P 1'
#
loop_
_entity.id
_entity.type
_entity.pdbx_description
1 polymer ?
#
loop_
_entity_poly.entity_id
_entity_poly.type
_entity_poly.pdbx_seq_one_letter_code
_entity_poly.pdbx_strand_id
1 'polypeptide(L)'
;MPVLPSHDDIRLACGEGAFERGQAYFESGRVAAVEVVEDTPGLTLLAAETFGSGGRYYHQNIQIMERLRDVGIRGECSCPVGRDCKHVVAVCLEFMRRNGDGPELPVAVGIQAVPLEAWLGELAAGDQAPDDDEEEGEFLAFVLNERPPSRGVAGNLPALEVQVRVTRRRHNSRGLLKGQAVTLMDLRYGFRFPAGASTEQVAIVATLLAAARDQWQGHPRIDGELAAQVIDRMVTAGVGYWNEIGPEPLTWGEPRKLSWQWHERRSGSLALLPDLDPPGRLLVTDPPMYLDPQTLTIGPAHEDM
;
A
#
# COMPACT_ATOMS: atom_id res chain seq x y z
N MET A 1 -17.06 25.01 15.14
CA MET A 1 -16.44 26.06 14.31
C MET A 1 -15.13 25.47 13.92
N PRO A 2 -14.85 25.37 12.62
CA PRO A 2 -13.65 24.71 12.16
C PRO A 2 -12.41 25.38 12.73
N VAL A 3 -11.45 24.54 13.13
CA VAL A 3 -10.12 24.99 13.50
C VAL A 3 -9.44 25.51 12.24
N LEU A 4 -9.15 26.82 12.21
CA LEU A 4 -8.49 27.46 11.08
C LEU A 4 -7.00 27.63 11.37
N PRO A 5 -6.11 27.09 10.52
CA PRO A 5 -4.69 27.33 10.65
C PRO A 5 -4.35 28.75 10.16
N SER A 6 -3.26 29.32 10.66
CA SER A 6 -2.62 30.49 10.08
C SER A 6 -1.58 30.09 9.02
N HIS A 7 -1.09 31.05 8.24
CA HIS A 7 0.02 30.78 7.31
C HIS A 7 1.28 30.27 8.05
N ASP A 8 1.53 30.75 9.27
CA ASP A 8 2.68 30.33 10.07
C ASP A 8 2.53 28.90 10.59
N ASP A 9 1.30 28.48 10.93
CA ASP A 9 1.01 27.08 11.28
C ASP A 9 1.28 26.14 10.07
N ILE A 10 0.87 26.55 8.87
CA ILE A 10 1.13 25.78 7.64
C ILE A 10 2.62 25.71 7.34
N ARG A 11 3.37 26.81 7.49
CA ARG A 11 4.84 26.81 7.34
C ARG A 11 5.51 25.91 8.35
N LEU A 12 5.07 25.96 9.62
CA LEU A 12 5.63 25.14 10.69
C LEU A 12 5.43 23.64 10.42
N ALA A 13 4.28 23.26 9.87
CA ALA A 13 3.96 21.86 9.58
C ALA A 13 4.61 21.35 8.28
N CYS A 14 4.54 22.12 7.19
CA CYS A 14 4.93 21.66 5.85
C CYS A 14 6.36 22.07 5.44
N GLY A 15 6.92 23.09 6.11
CA GLY A 15 8.20 23.71 5.77
C GLY A 15 8.11 24.72 4.62
N GLU A 16 9.04 25.68 4.61
CA GLU A 16 9.02 26.84 3.71
C GLU A 16 8.93 26.46 2.23
N GLY A 17 9.76 25.53 1.77
CA GLY A 17 9.79 25.14 0.36
C GLY A 17 8.50 24.43 -0.11
N ALA A 18 7.79 23.74 0.79
CA ALA A 18 6.48 23.17 0.46
C ALA A 18 5.41 24.26 0.46
N PHE A 19 5.50 25.24 1.37
CA PHE A 19 4.62 26.38 1.45
C PHE A 19 4.63 27.21 0.15
N GLU A 20 5.80 27.64 -0.30
CA GLU A 20 5.94 28.46 -1.53
C GLU A 20 5.33 27.76 -2.75
N ARG A 21 5.64 26.47 -2.93
CA ARG A 21 5.08 25.68 -4.05
C ARG A 21 3.59 25.44 -3.89
N GLY A 22 3.10 25.29 -2.67
CA GLY A 22 1.69 25.05 -2.38
C GLY A 22 0.85 26.29 -2.62
N GLN A 23 1.38 27.47 -2.28
CA GLN A 23 0.77 28.75 -2.61
C GLN A 23 0.58 28.89 -4.12
N ALA A 24 1.58 28.54 -4.94
CA ALA A 24 1.44 28.55 -6.39
C ALA A 24 0.35 27.59 -6.91
N TYR A 25 0.12 26.46 -6.23
CA TYR A 25 -0.95 25.51 -6.60
C TYR A 25 -2.34 26.04 -6.23
N PHE A 26 -2.46 26.68 -5.07
CA PHE A 26 -3.66 27.37 -4.64
C PHE A 26 -4.02 28.52 -5.59
N GLU A 27 -3.06 29.40 -5.88
CA GLU A 27 -3.26 30.55 -6.79
C GLU A 27 -3.61 30.14 -8.23
N SER A 28 -3.14 28.97 -8.68
CA SER A 28 -3.49 28.42 -9.99
C SER A 28 -4.78 27.60 -10.00
N GLY A 29 -5.56 27.59 -8.91
CA GLY A 29 -6.86 26.91 -8.83
C GLY A 29 -6.78 25.40 -8.98
N ARG A 30 -5.66 24.78 -8.58
CA ARG A 30 -5.44 23.33 -8.76
C ARG A 30 -6.16 22.47 -7.71
N VAL A 31 -6.69 23.07 -6.65
CA VAL A 31 -7.50 22.37 -5.65
C VAL A 31 -8.90 22.18 -6.23
N ALA A 32 -9.24 20.94 -6.59
CA ALA A 32 -10.50 20.61 -7.23
C ALA A 32 -11.65 20.46 -6.23
N ALA A 33 -11.36 19.89 -5.06
CA ALA A 33 -12.35 19.66 -4.01
C ALA A 33 -11.72 19.81 -2.63
N VAL A 34 -12.50 20.32 -1.67
CA VAL A 34 -12.20 20.33 -0.24
C VAL A 34 -13.51 20.11 0.50
N GLU A 35 -13.54 19.09 1.34
CA GLU A 35 -14.69 18.69 2.14
C GLU A 35 -14.26 18.60 3.61
N VAL A 36 -15.10 19.14 4.51
CA VAL A 36 -14.92 18.94 5.94
C VAL A 36 -15.61 17.63 6.31
N VAL A 37 -14.82 16.61 6.59
CA VAL A 37 -15.31 15.27 6.95
C VAL A 37 -15.76 15.25 8.42
N GLU A 38 -15.05 15.98 9.28
CA GLU A 38 -15.37 16.06 10.71
C GLU A 38 -14.98 17.44 11.25
N ASP A 39 -15.86 18.04 12.06
CA ASP A 39 -15.60 19.27 12.82
C ASP A 39 -16.01 19.04 14.28
N THR A 40 -15.02 18.78 15.15
CA THR A 40 -15.22 18.63 16.59
C THR A 40 -14.38 19.66 17.35
N PRO A 41 -14.69 19.95 18.63
CA PRO A 41 -13.92 20.93 19.40
C PRO A 41 -12.43 20.59 19.41
N GLY A 42 -11.62 21.47 18.80
CA GLY A 42 -10.17 21.33 18.71
C GLY A 42 -9.66 20.42 17.58
N LEU A 43 -10.52 19.88 16.71
CA LEU A 43 -10.12 19.07 15.57
C LEU A 43 -11.03 19.29 14.35
N THR A 44 -10.41 19.58 13.21
CA THR A 44 -11.06 19.58 11.89
C THR A 44 -10.35 18.59 10.97
N LEU A 45 -11.14 17.71 10.35
CA LEU A 45 -10.68 16.76 9.34
C LEU A 45 -11.14 17.17 7.96
N LEU A 46 -10.20 17.25 7.02
CA LEU A 46 -10.47 17.56 5.62
C LEU A 46 -10.15 16.36 4.72
N ALA A 47 -11.02 16.11 3.75
CA ALA A 47 -10.73 15.32 2.56
C ALA A 47 -10.66 16.26 1.35
N ALA A 48 -9.68 16.10 0.49
CA ALA A 48 -9.47 17.02 -0.63
C ALA A 48 -8.83 16.38 -1.85
N GLU A 49 -8.94 17.05 -2.98
CA GLU A 49 -8.33 16.67 -4.24
C GLU A 49 -7.59 17.83 -4.88
N THR A 50 -6.36 17.58 -5.34
CA THR A 50 -5.50 18.59 -5.98
C THR A 50 -4.90 18.04 -7.27
N PHE A 51 -5.00 18.78 -8.37
CA PHE A 51 -4.39 18.42 -9.65
C PHE A 51 -2.88 18.66 -9.66
N GLY A 52 -2.13 17.57 -9.76
CA GLY A 52 -0.68 17.55 -9.68
C GLY A 52 0.06 17.86 -10.98
N SER A 53 1.34 18.24 -10.87
CA SER A 53 2.24 18.32 -12.04
C SER A 53 2.48 16.98 -12.76
N GLY A 54 2.11 15.87 -12.14
CA GLY A 54 2.16 14.53 -12.75
C GLY A 54 0.99 14.21 -13.68
N GLY A 55 0.15 15.21 -14.02
CA GLY A 55 -1.00 15.04 -14.92
C GLY A 55 -2.15 14.22 -14.32
N ARG A 56 -2.25 14.15 -12.99
CA ARG A 56 -3.26 13.38 -12.26
C ARG A 56 -3.69 14.10 -10.99
N TYR A 57 -4.87 13.74 -10.50
CA TYR A 57 -5.35 14.16 -9.19
C TYR A 57 -4.62 13.41 -8.08
N TYR A 58 -4.33 14.14 -7.01
CA TYR A 58 -3.86 13.61 -5.75
C TYR A 58 -4.91 13.90 -4.69
N HIS A 59 -5.25 12.87 -3.92
CA HIS A 59 -6.15 12.94 -2.78
C HIS A 59 -5.36 13.22 -1.50
N GLN A 60 -5.94 14.01 -0.60
CA GLN A 60 -5.37 14.38 0.69
C GLN A 60 -6.38 14.13 1.82
N ASN A 61 -5.87 13.64 2.96
CA ASN A 61 -6.55 13.67 4.26
C ASN A 61 -5.74 14.58 5.19
N ILE A 62 -6.36 15.61 5.75
CA ILE A 62 -5.66 16.63 6.53
C ILE A 62 -6.35 16.78 7.89
N GLN A 63 -5.56 16.66 8.95
CA GLN A 63 -5.99 16.93 10.32
C GLN A 63 -5.48 18.30 10.74
N ILE A 64 -6.37 19.15 11.21
CA ILE A 64 -6.07 20.47 11.76
C ILE A 64 -6.50 20.45 13.22
N MET A 65 -5.55 20.56 14.13
CA MET A 65 -5.75 20.35 15.57
C MET A 65 -5.38 21.62 16.35
N GLU A 66 -6.25 22.05 17.24
CA GLU A 66 -5.87 23.07 18.22
C GLU A 66 -4.85 22.50 19.20
N ARG A 67 -3.79 23.26 19.45
CA ARG A 67 -2.81 22.98 20.51
C ARG A 67 -2.73 24.17 21.43
N LEU A 68 -1.99 24.02 22.53
CA LEU A 68 -1.86 25.06 23.57
C LEU A 68 -1.28 26.39 23.07
N ARG A 69 -0.56 26.42 21.94
CA ARG A 69 0.16 27.62 21.45
C ARG A 69 0.04 27.87 19.95
N ASP A 70 -0.37 26.88 19.17
CA ASP A 70 -0.40 26.89 17.71
C ASP A 70 -1.51 25.97 17.20
N VAL A 71 -1.68 25.94 15.87
CA VAL A 71 -2.54 24.95 15.21
C VAL A 71 -1.65 23.89 14.57
N GLY A 72 -1.79 22.65 15.02
CA GLY A 72 -1.09 21.52 14.45
C GLY A 72 -1.74 21.08 13.14
N ILE A 73 -0.95 20.90 12.09
CA ILE A 73 -1.41 20.31 10.83
C ILE A 73 -0.69 18.99 10.61
N ARG A 74 -1.45 17.98 10.20
CA ARG A 74 -0.92 16.71 9.71
C ARG A 74 -1.65 16.33 8.44
N GLY A 75 -0.96 16.42 7.32
CA GLY A 75 -1.49 16.08 6.01
C GLY A 75 -0.89 14.81 5.46
N GLU A 76 -1.74 13.91 5.00
CA GLU A 76 -1.38 12.73 4.22
C GLU A 76 -1.88 12.92 2.80
N CYS A 77 -1.02 12.63 1.82
CA CYS A 77 -1.28 12.89 0.41
C CYS A 77 -0.78 11.71 -0.43
N SER A 78 -1.59 11.29 -1.40
CA SER A 78 -1.25 10.24 -2.40
C SER A 78 -0.15 10.63 -3.41
N CYS A 79 0.59 11.72 -3.18
CA CYS A 79 1.68 12.13 -4.05
C CYS A 79 3.00 11.47 -3.63
N PRO A 80 4.04 11.46 -4.49
CA PRO A 80 5.31 10.81 -4.17
C PRO A 80 6.02 11.33 -2.90
N VAL A 81 5.65 12.51 -2.40
CA VAL A 81 6.18 13.08 -1.15
C VAL A 81 5.49 12.49 0.08
N GLY A 82 4.24 12.05 -0.05
CA GLY A 82 3.48 11.42 1.03
C GLY A 82 2.90 12.42 2.04
N ARG A 83 3.73 13.03 2.90
CA ARG A 83 3.26 13.86 4.02
C ARG A 83 3.56 15.35 3.84
N ASP A 84 2.66 16.19 4.37
CA ASP A 84 2.83 17.65 4.53
C ASP A 84 3.41 18.35 3.29
N CYS A 85 2.96 17.88 2.13
CA CYS A 85 3.49 18.31 0.85
C CYS A 85 2.84 19.62 0.38
N LYS A 86 3.31 20.16 -0.74
CA LYS A 86 2.71 21.34 -1.39
C LYS A 86 1.20 21.24 -1.67
N HIS A 87 0.65 20.04 -1.87
CA HIS A 87 -0.79 19.87 -2.06
C HIS A 87 -1.57 20.08 -0.76
N VAL A 88 -1.02 19.63 0.38
CA VAL A 88 -1.60 19.86 1.72
C VAL A 88 -1.66 21.36 1.99
N VAL A 89 -0.56 22.08 1.70
CA VAL A 89 -0.52 23.54 1.79
C VAL A 89 -1.63 24.18 0.94
N ALA A 90 -1.75 23.79 -0.33
CA ALA A 90 -2.74 24.38 -1.24
C ALA A 90 -4.17 24.19 -0.72
N VAL A 91 -4.47 23.00 -0.17
CA VAL A 91 -5.78 22.70 0.43
C VAL A 91 -6.01 23.50 1.70
N CYS A 92 -5.01 23.66 2.58
CA CYS A 92 -5.15 24.49 3.79
C CYS A 92 -5.44 25.96 3.43
N LEU A 93 -4.77 26.51 2.41
CA LEU A 93 -5.03 27.87 1.93
C LEU A 93 -6.42 28.01 1.31
N GLU A 94 -6.86 27.02 0.52
CA GLU A 94 -8.22 26.97 -0.02
C GLU A 94 -9.28 26.84 1.07
N PHE A 95 -9.01 26.05 2.10
CA PHE A 95 -9.87 25.91 3.26
C PHE A 95 -9.99 27.23 4.04
N MET A 96 -8.88 27.91 4.30
CA MET A 96 -8.88 29.25 4.89
C MET A 96 -9.67 30.25 4.04
N ARG A 97 -9.50 30.22 2.70
CA ARG A 97 -10.24 31.07 1.77
C ARG A 97 -11.74 30.82 1.81
N ARG A 98 -12.17 29.55 1.91
CA ARG A 98 -13.61 29.21 2.02
C ARG A 98 -14.23 29.63 3.34
N ASN A 99 -13.41 29.80 4.38
CA ASN A 99 -13.85 30.13 5.73
C ASN A 99 -13.49 31.57 6.14
N GLY A 100 -12.99 32.40 5.22
CA GLY A 100 -12.71 33.83 5.41
C GLY A 100 -13.19 34.66 4.21
N ASP A 101 -13.57 35.93 4.44
CA ASP A 101 -14.18 36.88 3.48
C ASP A 101 -13.34 37.16 2.20
N GLY A 102 -13.22 36.20 1.29
CA GLY A 102 -12.63 36.36 -0.05
C GLY A 102 -13.65 36.05 -1.17
N PRO A 103 -13.63 36.75 -2.31
CA PRO A 103 -14.70 36.67 -3.31
C PRO A 103 -14.79 35.27 -3.93
N GLU A 104 -16.02 34.79 -4.08
CA GLU A 104 -16.37 33.51 -4.69
C GLU A 104 -15.99 33.47 -6.18
N LEU A 105 -15.16 32.50 -6.56
CA LEU A 105 -15.19 31.92 -7.90
C LEU A 105 -16.06 30.67 -7.84
N PRO A 106 -16.87 30.39 -8.89
CA PRO A 106 -17.91 29.37 -8.83
C PRO A 106 -17.32 27.98 -8.58
N VAL A 107 -17.75 27.37 -7.47
CA VAL A 107 -17.49 25.97 -7.14
C VAL A 107 -18.37 25.10 -8.05
N ALA A 108 -17.75 24.16 -8.75
CA ALA A 108 -18.46 23.18 -9.57
C ALA A 108 -19.13 22.12 -8.68
N VAL A 109 -20.46 22.05 -8.83
CA VAL A 109 -21.40 20.92 -8.70
C VAL A 109 -21.35 20.08 -7.42
N GLY A 110 -22.40 20.23 -6.60
CA GLY A 110 -22.62 19.47 -5.37
C GLY A 110 -22.86 17.98 -5.58
N ILE A 111 -22.42 17.21 -4.59
CA ILE A 111 -22.75 15.79 -4.43
C ILE A 111 -24.18 15.73 -3.86
N GLN A 112 -25.09 15.06 -4.56
CA GLN A 112 -26.44 14.83 -4.05
C GLN A 112 -26.40 13.80 -2.92
N ALA A 113 -27.04 14.10 -1.79
CA ALA A 113 -27.22 13.16 -0.70
C ALA A 113 -28.07 11.97 -1.18
N VAL A 114 -27.51 10.77 -1.15
CA VAL A 114 -28.25 9.52 -1.39
C VAL A 114 -28.93 9.11 -0.09
N PRO A 115 -30.24 8.79 -0.08
CA PRO A 115 -30.94 8.30 1.11
C PRO A 115 -30.28 7.04 1.66
N LEU A 116 -30.08 6.98 2.99
CA LEU A 116 -29.39 5.87 3.67
C LEU A 116 -30.01 4.51 3.34
N GLU A 117 -31.34 4.41 3.21
CA GLU A 117 -32.00 3.15 2.90
C GLU A 117 -31.72 2.67 1.47
N ALA A 118 -31.56 3.61 0.53
CA ALA A 118 -31.17 3.28 -0.84
C ALA A 118 -29.71 2.83 -0.91
N TRP A 119 -28.82 3.53 -0.20
CA TRP A 119 -27.41 3.14 -0.10
C TRP A 119 -27.23 1.79 0.62
N LEU A 120 -27.95 1.54 1.73
CA LEU A 120 -27.94 0.25 2.41
C LEU A 120 -28.51 -0.87 1.52
N GLY A 121 -29.52 -0.56 0.70
CA GLY A 121 -30.06 -1.49 -0.29
C GLY A 121 -29.02 -1.86 -1.36
N GLU A 122 -28.26 -0.88 -1.86
CA GLU A 122 -27.15 -1.10 -2.80
C GLU A 122 -26.02 -1.92 -2.17
N LEU A 123 -25.70 -1.67 -0.89
CA LEU A 123 -24.66 -2.39 -0.17
C LEU A 123 -25.05 -3.86 0.11
N ALA A 124 -26.33 -4.11 0.40
CA ALA A 124 -26.87 -5.46 0.53
C ALA A 124 -27.00 -6.19 -0.82
N ALA A 125 -27.17 -5.45 -1.91
CA ALA A 125 -27.17 -5.99 -3.27
C ALA A 125 -25.75 -6.28 -3.78
N GLY A 126 -24.75 -5.50 -3.35
CA GLY A 126 -23.34 -5.68 -3.69
C GLY A 126 -22.65 -6.88 -3.05
N ASP A 127 -23.34 -7.64 -2.19
CA ASP A 127 -22.90 -8.94 -1.66
C ASP A 127 -23.21 -10.10 -2.64
N GLN A 128 -23.87 -9.79 -3.77
CA GLN A 128 -23.90 -10.69 -4.92
C GLN A 128 -22.55 -10.58 -5.63
N ALA A 129 -21.79 -11.68 -5.61
CA ALA A 129 -20.58 -11.83 -6.41
C ALA A 129 -20.85 -11.28 -7.82
N PRO A 130 -20.01 -10.37 -8.35
CA PRO A 130 -20.24 -9.79 -9.66
C PRO A 130 -20.38 -10.91 -10.70
N ASP A 131 -21.36 -10.75 -11.60
CA ASP A 131 -21.52 -11.62 -12.76
C ASP A 131 -20.18 -11.75 -13.52
N ASP A 132 -19.93 -12.94 -14.08
CA ASP A 132 -18.69 -13.43 -14.73
C ASP A 132 -18.13 -12.57 -15.90
N ASP A 133 -18.56 -11.31 -16.07
CA ASP A 133 -17.99 -10.31 -17.00
C ASP A 133 -16.67 -9.67 -16.47
N GLU A 134 -16.11 -10.20 -15.38
CA GLU A 134 -14.94 -9.70 -14.62
C GLU A 134 -13.54 -9.91 -15.25
N GLU A 135 -13.42 -10.25 -16.54
CA GLU A 135 -12.09 -10.53 -17.12
C GLU A 135 -11.19 -9.29 -17.33
N GLU A 136 -11.72 -8.07 -17.23
CA GLU A 136 -10.99 -6.83 -17.56
C GLU A 136 -10.67 -5.89 -16.36
N GLY A 137 -11.13 -6.24 -15.15
CA GLY A 137 -10.92 -5.44 -13.95
C GLY A 137 -9.46 -5.39 -13.49
N GLU A 138 -9.04 -4.26 -12.91
CA GLU A 138 -7.79 -4.22 -12.16
C GLU A 138 -7.93 -5.04 -10.87
N PHE A 139 -6.85 -5.70 -10.46
CA PHE A 139 -6.75 -6.49 -9.23
C PHE A 139 -5.32 -6.42 -8.66
N LEU A 140 -5.09 -7.05 -7.50
CA LEU A 140 -3.80 -7.06 -6.81
C LEU A 140 -2.97 -8.32 -7.09
N ALA A 141 -1.75 -8.14 -7.57
CA ALA A 141 -0.73 -9.19 -7.63
C ALA A 141 0.34 -8.95 -6.55
N PHE A 142 0.83 -10.03 -5.95
CA PHE A 142 1.80 -9.99 -4.85
C PHE A 142 3.11 -10.63 -5.30
N VAL A 143 4.18 -9.85 -5.35
CA VAL A 143 5.48 -10.30 -5.81
C VAL A 143 6.41 -10.51 -4.61
N LEU A 144 6.76 -11.76 -4.35
CA LEU A 144 7.72 -12.16 -3.34
C LEU A 144 9.14 -11.93 -3.86
N ASN A 145 9.96 -11.25 -3.06
CA ASN A 145 11.36 -10.96 -3.35
C ASN A 145 12.21 -11.34 -2.15
N GLU A 146 13.43 -11.81 -2.40
CA GLU A 146 14.42 -11.90 -1.35
C GLU A 146 15.25 -10.63 -1.27
N ARG A 147 15.41 -10.13 -0.05
CA ARG A 147 16.27 -8.99 0.26
C ARG A 147 17.48 -9.45 1.05
N PRO A 148 18.67 -8.88 0.76
CA PRO A 148 19.84 -9.15 1.56
C PRO A 148 19.58 -8.73 3.03
N PRO A 149 20.30 -9.34 3.97
CA PRO A 149 20.16 -9.03 5.39
C PRO A 149 20.32 -7.53 5.62
N SER A 150 19.44 -6.95 6.43
CA SER A 150 19.51 -5.54 6.78
C SER A 150 19.89 -5.41 8.25
N ARG A 151 20.89 -4.59 8.54
CA ARG A 151 21.32 -4.34 9.92
C ARG A 151 20.14 -3.76 10.71
N GLY A 152 19.62 -4.50 11.69
CA GLY A 152 18.69 -3.95 12.68
C GLY A 152 17.55 -4.86 13.13
N VAL A 153 17.20 -5.92 12.38
CA VAL A 153 16.13 -6.85 12.76
C VAL A 153 16.62 -8.27 12.58
N ALA A 154 16.67 -9.04 13.67
CA ALA A 154 16.90 -10.49 13.73
C ALA A 154 17.94 -11.09 12.74
N GLY A 155 19.22 -10.74 12.92
CA GLY A 155 20.32 -11.52 12.36
C GLY A 155 20.67 -11.28 10.88
N ASN A 156 21.77 -11.90 10.44
CA ASN A 156 22.32 -11.81 9.08
C ASN A 156 21.56 -12.69 8.06
N LEU A 157 20.25 -12.94 8.26
CA LEU A 157 19.47 -13.80 7.37
C LEU A 157 18.77 -12.96 6.27
N PRO A 158 18.61 -13.52 5.06
CA PRO A 158 17.81 -12.88 4.01
C PRO A 158 16.37 -12.72 4.50
N ALA A 159 15.78 -11.54 4.27
CA ALA A 159 14.39 -11.29 4.60
C ALA A 159 13.54 -11.39 3.33
N LEU A 160 12.32 -11.89 3.46
CA LEU A 160 11.35 -11.84 2.38
C LEU A 160 10.66 -10.48 2.36
N GLU A 161 10.44 -9.95 1.17
CA GLU A 161 9.75 -8.71 0.91
C GLU A 161 8.59 -8.97 -0.05
N VAL A 162 7.42 -8.42 0.24
CA VAL A 162 6.25 -8.52 -0.63
C VAL A 162 5.98 -7.18 -1.29
N GLN A 163 6.17 -7.12 -2.61
CA GLN A 163 5.76 -5.99 -3.42
C GLN A 163 4.32 -6.19 -3.89
N VAL A 164 3.44 -5.24 -3.59
CA VAL A 164 2.06 -5.24 -4.08
C VAL A 164 1.97 -4.45 -5.39
N ARG A 165 1.25 -4.99 -6.37
CA ARG A 165 1.07 -4.37 -7.68
C ARG A 165 -0.40 -4.38 -8.08
N VAL A 166 -0.91 -3.26 -8.55
CA VAL A 166 -2.21 -3.18 -9.23
C VAL A 166 -1.99 -3.56 -10.69
N THR A 167 -2.68 -4.58 -11.17
CA THR A 167 -2.52 -5.10 -12.54
C THR A 167 -3.85 -5.54 -13.13
N ARG A 168 -3.85 -5.91 -14.41
CA ARG A 168 -5.00 -6.46 -15.12
C ARG A 168 -4.54 -7.57 -16.07
N ARG A 169 -5.47 -8.42 -16.50
CA ARG A 169 -5.22 -9.43 -17.53
C ARG A 169 -4.87 -8.76 -18.85
N ARG A 170 -3.99 -9.38 -19.64
CA ARG A 170 -3.75 -8.94 -21.01
C ARG A 170 -4.89 -9.42 -21.90
N HIS A 171 -5.43 -8.51 -22.69
CA HIS A 171 -6.39 -8.85 -23.74
C HIS A 171 -5.83 -9.95 -24.66
N ASN A 172 -6.58 -11.03 -24.85
CA ASN A 172 -6.24 -12.19 -25.68
C ASN A 172 -4.96 -12.97 -25.28
N SER A 173 -4.51 -12.89 -24.03
CA SER A 173 -3.45 -13.79 -23.55
C SER A 173 -3.63 -14.14 -22.09
N ARG A 174 -3.20 -15.34 -21.69
CA ARG A 174 -3.31 -15.83 -20.31
C ARG A 174 -2.42 -15.08 -19.31
N GLY A 175 -1.54 -14.18 -19.78
CA GLY A 175 -0.59 -13.45 -18.94
C GLY A 175 -1.13 -12.10 -18.44
N LEU A 176 -0.45 -11.55 -17.45
CA LEU A 176 -0.80 -10.25 -16.88
C LEU A 176 0.03 -9.11 -17.49
N LEU A 177 -0.45 -7.88 -17.32
CA LEU A 177 0.40 -6.71 -17.46
C LEU A 177 1.40 -6.65 -16.28
N LYS A 178 2.49 -5.91 -16.47
CA LYS A 178 3.48 -5.68 -15.40
C LYS A 178 2.84 -4.99 -14.17
N GLY A 179 1.73 -4.28 -14.36
CA GLY A 179 1.05 -3.53 -13.31
C GLY A 179 1.87 -2.36 -12.76
N GLN A 180 1.26 -1.54 -11.91
CA GLN A 180 1.91 -0.46 -11.18
C GLN A 180 2.20 -0.93 -9.75
N ALA A 181 3.43 -0.71 -9.27
CA ALA A 181 3.75 -0.95 -7.86
C ALA A 181 3.00 0.07 -6.97
N VAL A 182 2.43 -0.43 -5.89
CA VAL A 182 1.74 0.39 -4.87
C VAL A 182 2.34 0.09 -3.50
N THR A 183 2.28 1.07 -2.61
CA THR A 183 2.70 0.93 -1.22
C THR A 183 1.53 0.46 -0.35
N LEU A 184 1.82 -0.05 0.85
CA LEU A 184 0.78 -0.33 1.82
C LEU A 184 0.01 0.93 2.25
N MET A 185 0.61 2.13 2.15
CA MET A 185 -0.13 3.38 2.38
C MET A 185 -1.16 3.68 1.32
N ASP A 186 -0.84 3.46 0.04
CA ASP A 186 -1.80 3.65 -1.05
C ASP A 186 -3.04 2.77 -0.87
N LEU A 187 -2.84 1.57 -0.30
CA LEU A 187 -3.90 0.59 -0.07
C LEU A 187 -4.65 0.81 1.26
N ARG A 188 -3.95 1.14 2.35
CA ARG A 188 -4.55 1.37 3.69
C ARG A 188 -5.65 2.44 3.64
N TYR A 189 -5.44 3.46 2.82
CA TYR A 189 -6.34 4.60 2.72
C TYR A 189 -7.24 4.56 1.48
N GLY A 190 -7.30 3.43 0.77
CA GLY A 190 -8.24 3.20 -0.34
C GLY A 190 -7.90 3.93 -1.64
N PHE A 191 -6.88 4.79 -1.70
CA PHE A 191 -6.57 5.62 -2.88
C PHE A 191 -6.21 4.83 -4.15
N ARG A 192 -5.79 3.57 -4.01
CA ARG A 192 -5.40 2.69 -5.11
C ARG A 192 -5.92 1.26 -4.95
N PHE A 193 -6.95 1.07 -4.14
CA PHE A 193 -7.53 -0.25 -3.98
C PHE A 193 -8.40 -0.55 -5.21
N PRO A 194 -8.06 -1.57 -6.03
CA PRO A 194 -8.83 -1.81 -7.24
C PRO A 194 -10.17 -2.47 -6.89
N ALA A 195 -11.24 -2.06 -7.56
CA ALA A 195 -12.59 -2.56 -7.29
C ALA A 195 -12.73 -4.07 -7.52
N GLY A 196 -11.96 -4.63 -8.46
CA GLY A 196 -11.91 -6.07 -8.74
C GLY A 196 -11.01 -6.88 -7.81
N ALA A 197 -10.56 -6.32 -6.68
CA ALA A 197 -9.82 -7.10 -5.68
C ALA A 197 -10.78 -8.01 -4.90
N SER A 198 -10.49 -9.30 -4.91
CA SER A 198 -11.19 -10.31 -4.13
C SER A 198 -10.98 -10.11 -2.62
N THR A 199 -11.89 -10.68 -1.83
CA THR A 199 -11.81 -10.72 -0.37
C THR A 199 -10.48 -11.29 0.13
N GLU A 200 -9.90 -12.27 -0.57
CA GLU A 200 -8.61 -12.85 -0.19
C GLU A 200 -7.45 -11.88 -0.46
N GLN A 201 -7.48 -11.12 -1.55
CA GLN A 201 -6.49 -10.08 -1.81
C GLN A 201 -6.56 -8.97 -0.75
N VAL A 202 -7.77 -8.63 -0.29
CA VAL A 202 -7.97 -7.72 0.85
C VAL A 202 -7.38 -8.31 2.14
N ALA A 203 -7.61 -9.59 2.41
CA ALA A 203 -7.08 -10.27 3.60
C ALA A 203 -5.54 -10.32 3.61
N ILE A 204 -4.91 -10.56 2.46
CA ILE A 204 -3.45 -10.51 2.32
C ILE A 204 -2.94 -9.10 2.64
N VAL A 205 -3.55 -8.05 2.07
CA VAL A 205 -3.17 -6.66 2.37
C VAL A 205 -3.34 -6.35 3.85
N ALA A 206 -4.45 -6.75 4.49
CA ALA A 206 -4.67 -6.56 5.92
C ALA A 206 -3.59 -7.24 6.77
N THR A 207 -3.19 -8.47 6.39
CA THR A 207 -2.11 -9.21 7.04
C THR A 207 -0.77 -8.50 6.91
N LEU A 208 -0.46 -7.99 5.71
CA LEU A 208 0.75 -7.19 5.45
C LEU A 208 0.74 -5.85 6.21
N LEU A 209 -0.41 -5.21 6.36
CA LEU A 209 -0.56 -3.99 7.15
C LEU A 209 -0.30 -4.24 8.64
N ALA A 210 -0.77 -5.38 9.18
CA ALA A 210 -0.47 -5.80 10.55
C ALA A 210 1.04 -6.12 10.73
N ALA A 211 1.68 -6.66 9.69
CA ALA A 211 3.11 -6.96 9.67
C ALA A 211 4.02 -5.73 9.67
N ALA A 212 3.54 -4.61 9.13
CA ALA A 212 4.40 -3.57 8.59
C ALA A 212 5.30 -2.85 9.61
N ARG A 213 5.10 -2.96 10.94
CA ARG A 213 5.97 -2.41 12.02
C ARG A 213 6.80 -1.16 11.62
N ASP A 214 6.14 -0.14 11.08
CA ASP A 214 6.69 1.15 10.61
C ASP A 214 7.26 1.27 9.16
N GLN A 215 7.29 0.20 8.37
CA GLN A 215 7.73 0.17 6.96
C GLN A 215 6.64 0.53 5.94
N TRP A 216 5.82 1.54 6.24
CA TRP A 216 4.63 1.87 5.44
C TRP A 216 4.94 2.52 4.09
N GLN A 217 6.11 3.16 3.96
CA GLN A 217 6.54 3.85 2.73
C GLN A 217 7.25 2.92 1.73
N GLY A 218 7.47 1.65 2.10
CA GLY A 218 8.18 0.66 1.30
C GLY A 218 7.35 -0.60 1.05
N HIS A 219 8.04 -1.64 0.60
CA HIS A 219 7.45 -2.98 0.52
C HIS A 219 7.65 -3.69 1.85
N PRO A 220 6.58 -4.24 2.46
CA PRO A 220 6.66 -4.89 3.76
C PRO A 220 7.60 -6.08 3.71
N ARG A 221 8.43 -6.20 4.75
CA ARG A 221 9.20 -7.40 5.02
C ARG A 221 8.41 -8.36 5.89
N ILE A 222 8.50 -9.64 5.57
CA ILE A 222 7.83 -10.73 6.28
C ILE A 222 8.89 -11.75 6.72
N ASP A 223 8.71 -12.30 7.91
CA ASP A 223 9.55 -13.34 8.48
C ASP A 223 8.73 -14.35 9.31
N GLY A 224 9.35 -15.49 9.63
CA GLY A 224 8.79 -16.51 10.52
C GLY A 224 7.40 -17.00 10.11
N GLU A 225 6.52 -17.08 11.10
CA GLU A 225 5.14 -17.59 10.95
C GLU A 225 4.29 -16.70 10.05
N LEU A 226 4.48 -15.39 10.14
CA LEU A 226 3.76 -14.42 9.33
C LEU A 226 4.12 -14.56 7.86
N ALA A 227 5.39 -14.85 7.55
CA ALA A 227 5.80 -15.13 6.19
C ALA A 227 5.12 -16.39 5.63
N ALA A 228 5.06 -17.46 6.42
CA ALA A 228 4.37 -18.69 6.04
C ALA A 228 2.88 -18.44 5.74
N GLN A 229 2.19 -17.68 6.60
CA GLN A 229 0.78 -17.34 6.42
C GLN A 229 0.52 -16.48 5.18
N VAL A 230 1.36 -15.47 4.92
CA VAL A 230 1.23 -14.61 3.75
C VAL A 230 1.46 -15.40 2.46
N ILE A 231 2.49 -16.26 2.45
CA ILE A 231 2.79 -17.14 1.31
C ILE A 231 1.62 -18.08 1.04
N ASP A 232 1.08 -18.72 2.08
CA ASP A 232 -0.04 -19.65 1.94
C ASP A 232 -1.24 -19.01 1.24
N ARG A 233 -1.65 -17.82 1.71
CA ARG A 233 -2.73 -17.05 1.11
C ARG A 233 -2.44 -16.65 -0.33
N MET A 234 -1.24 -16.15 -0.61
CA MET A 234 -0.82 -15.73 -1.95
C MET A 234 -0.86 -16.87 -2.96
N VAL A 235 -0.36 -18.05 -2.59
CA VAL A 235 -0.26 -19.23 -3.45
C VAL A 235 -1.63 -19.86 -3.65
N THR A 236 -2.39 -20.04 -2.57
CA THR A 236 -3.74 -20.61 -2.60
C THR A 236 -4.70 -19.76 -3.43
N ALA A 237 -4.60 -18.43 -3.36
CA ALA A 237 -5.39 -17.52 -4.18
C ALA A 237 -4.88 -17.35 -5.62
N GLY A 238 -3.72 -17.93 -5.97
CA GLY A 238 -3.16 -17.84 -7.32
C GLY A 238 -2.72 -16.43 -7.72
N VAL A 239 -2.38 -15.57 -6.75
CA VAL A 239 -1.98 -14.16 -6.95
C VAL A 239 -0.54 -13.88 -6.54
N GLY A 240 0.19 -14.91 -6.09
CA GLY A 240 1.59 -14.84 -5.70
C GLY A 240 2.56 -15.06 -6.86
N TYR A 241 3.60 -14.24 -6.96
CA TYR A 241 4.64 -14.30 -8.00
C TYR A 241 6.04 -14.20 -7.38
N TRP A 242 7.05 -14.70 -8.09
CA TRP A 242 8.45 -14.64 -7.66
C TRP A 242 9.25 -13.63 -8.49
N ASN A 243 9.88 -12.65 -7.83
CA ASN A 243 10.67 -11.53 -8.39
C ASN A 243 9.95 -10.57 -9.35
N GLU A 244 9.12 -11.09 -10.26
CA GLU A 244 8.33 -10.31 -11.20
C GLU A 244 7.01 -11.01 -11.55
N ILE A 245 6.04 -10.26 -12.09
CA ILE A 245 4.80 -10.85 -12.60
C ILE A 245 5.12 -11.60 -13.90
N GLY A 246 5.21 -12.92 -13.79
CA GLY A 246 5.36 -13.85 -14.89
C GLY A 246 4.03 -14.27 -15.52
N PRO A 247 4.09 -15.20 -16.49
CA PRO A 247 2.88 -15.77 -17.10
C PRO A 247 2.07 -16.64 -16.14
N GLU A 248 2.73 -17.25 -15.14
CA GLU A 248 2.13 -18.16 -14.18
C GLU A 248 2.46 -17.72 -12.75
N PRO A 249 1.51 -17.83 -11.81
CA PRO A 249 1.75 -17.60 -10.40
C PRO A 249 2.54 -18.75 -9.76
N LEU A 250 3.01 -18.54 -8.54
CA LEU A 250 3.53 -19.60 -7.68
C LEU A 250 2.45 -20.63 -7.40
N THR A 251 2.85 -21.91 -7.36
CA THR A 251 1.96 -23.03 -7.06
C THR A 251 2.51 -23.90 -5.95
N TRP A 252 1.63 -24.63 -5.27
CA TRP A 252 2.05 -25.59 -4.26
C TRP A 252 2.77 -26.78 -4.88
N GLY A 253 3.92 -27.14 -4.31
CA GLY A 253 4.65 -28.36 -4.61
C GLY A 253 4.63 -29.33 -3.43
N GLU A 254 5.01 -30.58 -3.72
CA GLU A 254 5.14 -31.63 -2.71
C GLU A 254 6.19 -31.28 -1.65
N PRO A 255 5.98 -31.65 -0.38
CA PRO A 255 6.96 -31.41 0.67
C PRO A 255 8.33 -32.00 0.35
N ARG A 256 9.39 -31.25 0.68
CA ARG A 256 10.78 -31.68 0.46
C ARG A 256 11.50 -31.95 1.77
N LYS A 257 12.44 -32.88 1.71
CA LYS A 257 13.33 -33.17 2.83
C LYS A 257 14.41 -32.10 2.93
N LEU A 258 14.59 -31.57 4.14
CA LEU A 258 15.63 -30.63 4.52
C LEU A 258 16.65 -31.36 5.40
N SER A 259 17.90 -31.32 4.98
CA SER A 259 19.04 -31.76 5.78
C SER A 259 20.10 -30.67 5.85
N TRP A 260 21.07 -30.84 6.74
CA TRP A 260 22.13 -29.86 6.95
C TRP A 260 23.48 -30.48 6.68
N GLN A 261 24.25 -29.90 5.77
CA GLN A 261 25.58 -30.38 5.40
C GLN A 261 26.66 -29.34 5.72
N TRP A 262 27.81 -29.82 6.22
CA TRP A 262 28.98 -28.98 6.45
C TRP A 262 29.78 -28.83 5.17
N HIS A 263 29.96 -27.59 4.71
CA HIS A 263 30.74 -27.25 3.53
C HIS A 263 31.97 -26.43 3.93
N GLU A 264 33.14 -26.80 3.41
CA GLU A 264 34.36 -26.03 3.61
C GLU A 264 34.39 -24.83 2.66
N ARG A 265 34.58 -23.63 3.21
CA ARG A 265 34.74 -22.39 2.43
C ARG A 265 36.18 -22.24 1.96
N ARG A 266 36.39 -21.41 0.94
CA ARG A 266 37.74 -21.07 0.42
C ARG A 266 38.71 -20.52 1.48
N SER A 267 38.20 -20.01 2.60
CA SER A 267 38.96 -19.54 3.77
C SER A 267 39.37 -20.64 4.75
N GLY A 268 39.02 -21.92 4.52
CA GLY A 268 39.24 -23.04 5.44
C GLY A 268 38.23 -23.11 6.60
N SER A 269 37.25 -22.19 6.65
CA SER A 269 36.17 -22.22 7.63
C SER A 269 35.03 -23.12 7.16
N LEU A 270 34.44 -23.91 8.07
CA LEU A 270 33.23 -24.69 7.78
C LEU A 270 31.98 -23.82 7.87
N ALA A 271 31.00 -24.10 7.00
CA ALA A 271 29.67 -23.52 7.07
C ALA A 271 28.61 -24.62 6.94
N LEU A 272 27.62 -24.57 7.83
CA LEU A 272 26.44 -25.42 7.76
C LEU A 272 25.50 -24.82 6.71
N LEU A 273 25.18 -25.58 5.67
CA LEU A 273 24.30 -25.16 4.59
C LEU A 273 23.11 -26.12 4.50
N PRO A 274 21.92 -25.60 4.16
CA PRO A 274 20.76 -26.45 3.92
C PRO A 274 20.95 -27.22 2.63
N ASP A 275 20.55 -28.48 2.66
CA ASP A 275 20.50 -29.39 1.53
C ASP A 275 19.07 -29.91 1.38
N LEU A 276 18.47 -29.61 0.24
CA LEU A 276 17.10 -29.95 -0.10
C LEU A 276 17.10 -31.03 -1.18
N ASP A 277 16.26 -32.05 -1.00
CA ASP A 277 16.04 -33.10 -2.01
C ASP A 277 14.56 -33.12 -2.44
N PRO A 278 14.24 -32.73 -3.69
CA PRO A 278 15.13 -32.20 -4.73
C PRO A 278 15.70 -30.80 -4.42
N PRO A 279 16.79 -30.36 -5.11
CA PRO A 279 17.42 -29.06 -4.87
C PRO A 279 16.45 -27.89 -5.03
N GLY A 280 16.52 -26.94 -4.11
CA GLY A 280 15.66 -25.75 -4.09
C GLY A 280 16.27 -24.64 -3.24
N ARG A 281 15.56 -23.53 -3.17
CA ARG A 281 15.93 -22.37 -2.36
C ARG A 281 15.18 -22.42 -1.04
N LEU A 282 15.89 -22.57 0.08
CA LEU A 282 15.27 -22.53 1.40
C LEU A 282 14.79 -21.11 1.72
N LEU A 283 13.52 -20.98 2.06
CA LEU A 283 12.90 -19.80 2.62
C LEU A 283 12.83 -19.96 4.14
N VAL A 284 13.37 -18.99 4.88
CA VAL A 284 13.45 -19.04 6.35
C VAL A 284 12.13 -18.58 6.98
N THR A 285 11.07 -19.30 6.65
CA THR A 285 9.74 -19.17 7.25
C THR A 285 9.61 -20.11 8.45
N ASP A 286 8.52 -19.98 9.21
CA ASP A 286 8.16 -20.93 10.27
C ASP A 286 6.74 -21.45 10.05
N PRO A 287 6.54 -22.73 9.66
CA PRO A 287 7.58 -23.73 9.38
C PRO A 287 8.42 -23.39 8.13
N PRO A 288 9.64 -23.95 7.99
CA PRO A 288 10.48 -23.72 6.82
C PRO A 288 9.81 -24.16 5.51
N MET A 289 10.01 -23.37 4.45
CA MET A 289 9.51 -23.66 3.11
C MET A 289 10.66 -23.66 2.11
N TYR A 290 10.49 -24.33 0.98
CA TYR A 290 11.39 -24.23 -0.16
C TYR A 290 10.70 -23.51 -1.31
N LEU A 291 11.48 -22.85 -2.17
CA LEU A 291 11.08 -22.36 -3.48
C LEU A 291 11.92 -23.03 -4.56
N ASP A 292 11.27 -23.55 -5.59
CA ASP A 292 11.91 -23.97 -6.83
C ASP A 292 11.70 -22.89 -7.90
N PRO A 293 12.73 -22.09 -8.22
CA PRO A 293 12.59 -21.00 -9.17
C PRO A 293 12.45 -21.48 -10.63
N GLN A 294 12.72 -22.75 -10.93
CA GLN A 294 12.59 -23.29 -12.29
C GLN A 294 11.15 -23.70 -12.56
N THR A 295 10.48 -24.29 -11.56
CA THR A 295 9.10 -24.77 -11.68
C THR A 295 8.08 -23.81 -11.08
N LEU A 296 8.53 -22.72 -10.44
CA LEU A 296 7.69 -21.78 -9.69
C LEU A 296 6.82 -22.48 -8.63
N THR A 297 7.36 -23.55 -8.04
CA THR A 297 6.70 -24.28 -6.96
C THR A 297 7.26 -23.87 -5.61
N ILE A 298 6.38 -23.79 -4.62
CA ILE A 298 6.71 -23.53 -3.23
C ILE A 298 6.09 -24.62 -2.37
N GLY A 299 6.76 -25.05 -1.31
CA GLY A 299 6.25 -26.13 -0.49
C GLY A 299 6.96 -26.24 0.86
N PRO A 300 6.44 -27.07 1.78
CA PRO A 300 7.06 -27.30 3.07
C PRO A 300 8.45 -27.93 2.92
N ALA A 301 9.38 -27.51 3.77
CA ALA A 301 10.69 -28.13 3.92
C ALA A 301 10.76 -28.77 5.32
N HIS A 302 10.81 -30.11 5.38
CA HIS A 302 10.79 -30.85 6.63
C HIS A 302 12.17 -31.36 7.00
N GLU A 303 12.60 -31.09 8.24
CA GLU A 303 13.74 -31.77 8.82
C GLU A 303 13.35 -33.21 9.19
N ASP A 304 14.23 -34.17 8.91
CA ASP A 304 14.10 -35.49 9.52
C ASP A 304 14.36 -35.34 11.02
N MET A 305 13.33 -35.62 11.83
CA MET A 305 13.43 -35.75 13.29
C MET A 305 14.25 -36.98 13.70
#